data_AF-S9QSP4-F1
#
_entry.id   AF-S9QSP4-F1
#
_cell.length_a   1.000
_cell.length_b   1.000
_cell.length_c   1.000
_cell.angle_alpha   90.00
_cell.angle_beta   90.00
_cell.angle_gamma   90.00
#
_symmetry.space_group_name_H-M   'P 1'
#
loop_
_entity.id
_entity.type
_entity.pdbx_description
1 polymer ?
#
loop_
_entity_poly.entity_id
_entity_poly.type
_entity_poly.pdbx_seq_one_letter_code
_entity_poly.pdbx_strand_id
1 'polypeptide(L)'
;MTSHQPSLVPNDFLIEEGRVNRPPLRAWARTLLRRLESGEAGPGNWLNVSGCLNNASLIEVYRNRPRSAQALCELQLRSAENLIRFHDANAFVEFVVQPWVNLGRLLRIQGQFERALDSFAVFYDVLTGVSPRLWPLQLELPFWSKHAAAQPSMLSFVQAVYVIDSTKSYFAARDLEGAARFIQRTRERPQSASSLLLDEAEFITLFKLGRHEEAMALTEKASWQRYGFHGKLVRVTYRVAILAASGSVDAARQLGLQLAERVLKPEGLPPKDQRVLRYLYYLGQVLQGVGLPEAAARSWLAGLAATHQLEDVPLRMSFLDSLLALDAPPAREELEAERDLLLRDCQYASLLKAHGLSLDPAGNRDPVFEQLRERLEATARASAAPDSHATDDSAGAPVPSQVG
;
A
#
# COMPACT_ATOMS: atom_id res chain seq x y z
N MET A 1 -28.78 -3.51 -20.94
CA MET A 1 -27.73 -3.61 -19.90
C MET A 1 -26.41 -3.81 -20.61
N THR A 2 -25.57 -2.79 -20.70
CA THR A 2 -24.22 -2.93 -21.29
C THR A 2 -23.38 -3.75 -20.32
N SER A 3 -22.96 -4.95 -20.70
CA SER A 3 -21.97 -5.70 -19.93
C SER A 3 -20.70 -4.86 -19.86
N HIS A 4 -20.38 -4.31 -18.68
CA HIS A 4 -19.10 -3.65 -18.47
C HIS A 4 -18.01 -4.72 -18.57
N GLN A 5 -17.36 -4.82 -19.73
CA GLN A 5 -16.15 -5.61 -19.84
C GLN A 5 -15.11 -5.04 -18.86
N PRO A 6 -14.52 -5.87 -17.99
CA PRO A 6 -13.48 -5.41 -17.09
C PRO A 6 -12.29 -4.86 -17.91
N SER A 7 -11.73 -3.75 -17.45
CA SER A 7 -10.58 -3.13 -18.12
C SER A 7 -9.40 -4.11 -18.14
N LEU A 8 -8.76 -4.26 -19.31
CA LEU A 8 -7.55 -5.07 -19.44
C LEU A 8 -6.35 -4.50 -18.68
N VAL A 9 -6.40 -3.29 -18.11
CA VAL A 9 -5.32 -2.66 -17.34
C VAL A 9 -5.82 -2.25 -15.95
N PRO A 10 -5.09 -2.57 -14.86
CA PRO A 10 -5.61 -2.39 -13.52
C PRO A 10 -5.73 -0.90 -13.21
N ASN A 11 -6.55 -0.55 -12.23
CA ASN A 11 -6.55 0.80 -11.62
C ASN A 11 -5.47 0.90 -10.53
N ASP A 12 -4.46 0.04 -10.58
CA ASP A 12 -3.48 -0.17 -9.52
C ASP A 12 -2.11 -0.49 -10.11
N PHE A 13 -1.07 -0.34 -9.28
CA PHE A 13 0.31 -0.58 -9.65
C PHE A 13 0.70 -2.02 -9.36
N LEU A 14 1.47 -2.64 -10.24
CA LEU A 14 1.99 -3.99 -10.09
C LEU A 14 3.40 -4.00 -9.48
N ILE A 15 4.17 -2.91 -9.65
CA ILE A 15 5.57 -2.81 -9.19
C ILE A 15 5.68 -2.24 -7.78
N GLU A 16 4.64 -1.58 -7.27
CA GLU A 16 4.59 -0.98 -5.93
C GLU A 16 5.10 -1.95 -4.85
N GLU A 17 6.18 -1.56 -4.17
CA GLU A 17 6.75 -2.28 -3.03
C GLU A 17 6.06 -1.89 -1.72
N GLY A 18 6.23 -2.71 -0.68
CA GLY A 18 5.80 -2.35 0.68
C GLY A 18 4.29 -2.44 0.95
N ARG A 19 3.55 -3.23 0.15
CA ARG A 19 2.19 -3.61 0.55
C ARG A 19 2.22 -4.48 1.81
N VAL A 20 1.14 -4.39 2.57
CA VAL A 20 0.96 -5.15 3.80
C VAL A 20 0.10 -6.36 3.47
N ASN A 21 0.49 -7.54 3.94
CA ASN A 21 -0.36 -8.74 3.88
C ASN A 21 -1.64 -8.46 4.67
N ARG A 22 -2.77 -8.98 4.19
CA ARG A 22 -4.10 -8.71 4.75
C ARG A 22 -4.71 -9.98 5.32
N PRO A 23 -4.23 -10.46 6.49
CA PRO A 23 -4.74 -11.66 7.16
C PRO A 23 -6.16 -11.44 7.67
N PRO A 24 -6.85 -12.48 8.17
CA PRO A 24 -8.13 -12.31 8.85
C PRO A 24 -8.02 -11.23 9.94
N LEU A 25 -8.87 -10.19 9.88
CA LEU A 25 -8.69 -8.97 10.68
C LEU A 25 -8.65 -9.26 12.19
N ARG A 26 -9.49 -10.20 12.67
CA ARG A 26 -9.45 -10.67 14.05
C ARG A 26 -8.10 -11.27 14.46
N ALA A 27 -7.52 -12.11 13.60
CA ALA A 27 -6.21 -12.72 13.83
C ALA A 27 -5.11 -11.65 13.81
N TRP A 28 -5.20 -10.69 12.88
CA TRP A 28 -4.30 -9.55 12.81
C TRP A 28 -4.31 -8.74 14.11
N ALA A 29 -5.50 -8.34 14.58
CA ALA A 29 -5.66 -7.58 15.82
C ALA A 29 -5.09 -8.31 17.04
N ARG A 30 -5.32 -9.63 17.17
CA ARG A 30 -4.72 -10.45 18.24
C ARG A 30 -3.20 -10.47 18.19
N THR A 31 -2.61 -10.55 17.00
CA THR A 31 -1.16 -10.50 16.84
C THR A 31 -0.59 -9.14 17.26
N LEU A 32 -1.28 -8.04 16.95
CA LEU A 32 -0.88 -6.71 17.42
C LEU A 32 -1.00 -6.58 18.95
N LEU A 33 -2.08 -7.10 19.54
CA LEU A 33 -2.25 -7.15 21.01
C LEU A 33 -1.10 -7.90 21.70
N ARG A 34 -0.80 -9.13 21.27
CA ARG A 34 0.32 -9.91 21.82
C ARG A 34 1.64 -9.18 21.69
N ARG A 35 1.87 -8.50 20.57
CA ARG A 35 3.07 -7.70 20.32
C ARG A 35 3.18 -6.48 21.24
N LEU A 36 2.05 -5.88 21.63
CA LEU A 36 2.02 -4.79 22.64
C LEU A 36 2.17 -5.31 24.07
N GLU A 37 1.71 -6.53 24.35
CA GLU A 37 1.85 -7.19 25.66
C GLU A 37 3.29 -7.66 25.91
N SER A 38 4.00 -8.11 24.88
CA SER A 38 5.39 -8.56 24.98
C SER A 38 6.42 -7.43 24.99
N GLY A 39 6.03 -6.19 24.70
CA GLY A 39 6.95 -5.05 24.65
C GLY A 39 7.16 -4.43 26.03
N GLU A 40 8.41 -4.10 26.36
CA GLU A 40 8.75 -3.38 27.60
C GLU A 40 8.06 -2.00 27.66
N ALA A 41 7.75 -1.51 28.85
CA ALA A 41 7.23 -0.15 29.00
C ALA A 41 8.35 0.87 28.80
N GLY A 42 8.04 2.00 28.15
CA GLY A 42 8.96 3.15 28.03
C GLY A 42 9.27 3.56 26.58
N PRO A 43 10.17 4.56 26.41
CA PRO A 43 10.50 5.14 25.10
C PRO A 43 11.11 4.15 24.12
N GLY A 44 11.89 3.17 24.60
CA GLY A 44 12.52 2.13 23.77
C GLY A 44 11.54 1.23 23.00
N ASN A 45 10.28 1.14 23.46
CA ASN A 45 9.24 0.36 22.81
C ASN A 45 8.45 1.16 21.76
N TRP A 46 8.77 2.43 21.52
CA TRP A 46 7.99 3.26 20.60
C TRP A 46 7.92 2.71 19.17
N LEU A 47 9.02 2.16 18.64
CA LEU A 47 9.04 1.55 17.30
C LEU A 47 7.95 0.49 17.14
N ASN A 48 7.76 -0.30 18.19
CA ASN A 48 6.76 -1.34 18.28
C ASN A 48 5.34 -0.76 18.31
N VAL A 49 5.10 0.25 19.17
CA VAL A 49 3.82 0.93 19.32
C VAL A 49 3.43 1.62 18.02
N SER A 50 4.36 2.34 17.40
CA SER A 50 4.20 3.02 16.11
C SER A 50 3.81 2.05 14.99
N GLY A 51 4.51 0.91 14.90
CA GLY A 51 4.15 -0.16 13.97
C GLY A 51 2.75 -0.73 14.22
N CYS A 52 2.34 -0.85 15.49
CA CYS A 52 1.00 -1.34 15.85
C CYS A 52 -0.09 -0.29 15.56
N LEU A 53 0.15 1.00 15.82
CA LEU A 53 -0.75 2.10 15.48
C LEU A 53 -1.01 2.15 13.97
N ASN A 54 0.05 2.08 13.16
CA ASN A 54 -0.06 2.09 11.71
C ASN A 54 -0.91 0.91 11.20
N ASN A 55 -0.65 -0.31 11.67
CA ASN A 55 -1.43 -1.49 11.26
C ASN A 55 -2.87 -1.46 11.79
N ALA A 56 -3.10 -0.99 13.02
CA ALA A 56 -4.44 -0.84 13.57
C ALA A 56 -5.27 0.18 12.77
N SER A 57 -4.66 1.28 12.31
CA SER A 57 -5.34 2.24 11.43
C SER A 57 -5.81 1.59 10.12
N LEU A 58 -5.00 0.70 9.53
CA LEU A 58 -5.39 -0.06 8.33
C LEU A 58 -6.53 -1.06 8.61
N ILE A 59 -6.50 -1.75 9.75
CA ILE A 59 -7.60 -2.61 10.19
C ILE A 59 -8.91 -1.79 10.27
N GLU A 60 -8.89 -0.61 10.88
CA GLU A 60 -10.08 0.24 10.99
C GLU A 60 -10.56 0.74 9.62
N VAL A 61 -9.67 1.01 8.66
CA VAL A 61 -10.05 1.26 7.26
C VAL A 61 -10.78 0.06 6.66
N TYR A 62 -10.23 -1.14 6.78
CA TYR A 62 -10.83 -2.36 6.23
C TYR A 62 -12.17 -2.72 6.88
N ARG A 63 -12.41 -2.27 8.11
CA ARG A 63 -13.70 -2.39 8.82
C ARG A 63 -14.69 -1.27 8.49
N ASN A 64 -14.36 -0.38 7.55
CA ASN A 64 -15.15 0.80 7.21
C ASN A 64 -15.39 1.75 8.41
N ARG A 65 -14.35 1.96 9.22
CA ARG A 65 -14.32 2.90 10.36
C ARG A 65 -13.31 4.03 10.15
N PRO A 66 -13.51 4.89 9.13
CA PRO A 66 -12.50 5.88 8.74
C PRO A 66 -12.18 6.91 9.84
N ARG A 67 -13.15 7.27 10.70
CA ARG A 67 -12.89 8.18 11.84
C ARG A 67 -11.96 7.57 12.89
N SER A 68 -12.13 6.27 13.16
CA SER A 68 -11.27 5.53 14.09
C SER A 68 -9.85 5.40 13.53
N ALA A 69 -9.73 5.06 12.24
CA ALA A 69 -8.45 5.03 11.54
C ALA A 69 -7.73 6.39 11.58
N GLN A 70 -8.46 7.48 11.35
CA GLN A 70 -7.94 8.84 11.46
C GLN A 70 -7.42 9.14 12.87
N ALA A 71 -8.22 8.84 13.91
CA ALA A 71 -7.83 9.07 15.30
C ALA A 71 -6.54 8.34 15.68
N LEU A 72 -6.34 7.11 15.20
CA LEU A 72 -5.11 6.34 15.40
C LEU A 72 -3.91 6.96 14.67
N CYS A 73 -4.08 7.43 13.43
CA CYS A 73 -3.02 8.13 12.70
C CYS A 73 -2.62 9.44 13.41
N GLU A 74 -3.60 10.22 13.87
CA GLU A 74 -3.35 11.46 14.63
C GLU A 74 -2.69 11.19 15.98
N LEU A 75 -3.08 10.13 16.68
CA LEU A 75 -2.42 9.69 17.91
C LEU A 75 -0.94 9.35 17.66
N GLN A 76 -0.65 8.63 16.57
CA GLN A 76 0.72 8.29 16.19
C GLN A 76 1.55 9.55 15.91
N LEU A 77 1.01 10.50 15.15
CA LEU A 77 1.68 11.77 14.83
C LEU A 77 1.96 12.61 16.08
N ARG A 78 0.97 12.76 16.99
CA ARG A 78 1.16 13.48 18.26
C ARG A 78 2.21 12.81 19.17
N SER A 79 2.20 11.48 19.21
CA SER A 79 3.18 10.74 20.02
C SER A 79 4.59 10.88 19.45
N ALA A 80 4.73 10.86 18.12
CA ALA A 80 6.01 11.12 17.46
C ALA A 80 6.51 12.55 17.70
N GLU A 81 5.62 13.56 17.71
CA GLU A 81 5.97 14.95 18.05
C GLU A 81 6.59 15.06 19.44
N ASN A 82 5.97 14.45 20.43
CA ASN A 82 6.49 14.44 21.79
C ASN A 82 7.87 13.76 21.85
N LEU A 83 8.04 12.62 21.18
CA LEU A 83 9.31 11.90 21.19
C LEU A 83 10.44 12.70 20.54
N ILE A 84 10.18 13.31 19.39
CA ILE A 84 11.15 14.16 18.71
C ILE A 84 11.53 15.35 19.61
N ARG A 85 10.56 15.95 20.30
CA ARG A 85 10.78 17.09 21.20
C ARG A 85 11.59 16.73 22.45
N PHE A 86 11.34 15.58 23.06
CA PHE A 86 11.88 15.25 24.39
C PHE A 86 13.11 14.33 24.37
N HIS A 87 13.36 13.59 23.28
CA HIS A 87 14.41 12.56 23.25
C HIS A 87 15.43 12.74 22.11
N ASP A 88 15.49 13.93 21.47
CA ASP A 88 16.31 14.21 20.26
C ASP A 88 16.26 13.06 19.24
N ALA A 89 15.03 12.59 19.06
CA ALA A 89 14.70 11.30 18.50
C ALA A 89 14.67 11.41 16.96
N ASN A 90 15.82 11.77 16.40
CA ASN A 90 16.05 11.96 14.97
C ASN A 90 15.68 10.68 14.18
N ALA A 91 16.02 9.49 14.71
CA ALA A 91 15.75 8.20 14.06
C ALA A 91 14.27 7.90 13.73
N PHE A 92 13.31 8.74 14.15
CA PHE A 92 11.89 8.43 14.08
C PHE A 92 11.11 9.08 12.92
N VAL A 93 11.79 9.75 11.96
CA VAL A 93 11.12 10.40 10.81
C VAL A 93 10.28 9.43 9.98
N GLU A 94 10.76 8.22 9.74
CA GLU A 94 10.01 7.22 8.96
C GLU A 94 8.63 6.90 9.57
N PHE A 95 8.48 7.05 10.89
CA PHE A 95 7.24 6.80 11.62
C PHE A 95 6.22 7.93 11.52
N VAL A 96 6.61 9.10 11.02
CA VAL A 96 5.69 10.23 10.80
C VAL A 96 5.16 10.23 9.37
N VAL A 97 5.91 9.65 8.43
CA VAL A 97 5.53 9.60 7.02
C VAL A 97 4.34 8.67 6.81
N GLN A 98 4.40 7.42 7.29
CA GLN A 98 3.33 6.44 7.09
C GLN A 98 1.94 6.88 7.61
N PRO A 99 1.78 7.37 8.86
CA PRO A 99 0.48 7.85 9.32
C PRO A 99 -0.02 9.06 8.50
N TRP A 100 0.86 9.96 8.05
CA TRP A 100 0.48 11.04 7.15
C TRP A 100 -0.03 10.52 5.79
N VAL A 101 0.67 9.55 5.20
CA VAL A 101 0.23 8.87 3.98
C VAL A 101 -1.14 8.23 4.17
N ASN A 102 -1.38 7.58 5.31
CA ASN A 102 -2.67 6.99 5.63
C ASN A 102 -3.79 8.03 5.76
N LEU A 103 -3.52 9.21 6.34
CA LEU A 103 -4.48 10.33 6.35
C LEU A 103 -4.83 10.78 4.93
N GLY A 104 -3.85 10.94 4.04
CA GLY A 104 -4.10 11.23 2.62
C GLY A 104 -4.95 10.16 1.93
N ARG A 105 -4.67 8.88 2.21
CA ARG A 105 -5.44 7.74 1.69
C ARG A 105 -6.88 7.72 2.22
N LEU A 106 -7.09 8.08 3.49
CA LEU A 106 -8.42 8.22 4.09
C LEU A 106 -9.24 9.32 3.40
N LEU A 107 -8.63 10.48 3.13
CA LEU A 107 -9.26 11.56 2.38
C LEU A 107 -9.71 11.08 0.99
N ARG A 108 -8.85 10.33 0.27
CA ARG A 108 -9.20 9.71 -1.01
C ARG A 108 -10.37 8.74 -0.89
N ILE A 109 -10.37 7.84 0.11
CA ILE A 109 -11.46 6.87 0.34
C ILE A 109 -12.79 7.58 0.63
N GLN A 110 -12.74 8.73 1.30
CA GLN A 110 -13.91 9.56 1.61
C GLN A 110 -14.36 10.46 0.44
N GLY A 111 -13.71 10.38 -0.73
CA GLY A 111 -14.04 11.20 -1.90
C GLY A 111 -13.49 12.63 -1.86
N GLN A 112 -12.63 12.97 -0.90
CA GLN A 112 -12.03 14.28 -0.75
C GLN A 112 -10.71 14.36 -1.53
N PHE A 113 -10.80 14.23 -2.86
CA PHE A 113 -9.64 14.00 -3.71
C PHE A 113 -8.63 15.16 -3.74
N GLU A 114 -9.09 16.41 -3.78
CA GLU A 114 -8.21 17.59 -3.75
C GLU A 114 -7.39 17.62 -2.46
N ARG A 115 -8.05 17.44 -1.31
CA ARG A 115 -7.37 17.39 0.00
C ARG A 115 -6.38 16.22 0.09
N ALA A 116 -6.70 15.08 -0.54
CA ALA A 116 -5.78 13.96 -0.62
C ALA A 116 -4.54 14.32 -1.44
N LEU A 117 -4.72 14.98 -2.60
CA LEU A 117 -3.62 15.46 -3.44
C LEU A 117 -2.75 16.47 -2.69
N ASP A 118 -3.35 17.42 -1.97
CA ASP A 118 -2.62 18.39 -1.12
C ASP A 118 -1.79 17.68 -0.04
N SER A 119 -2.34 16.63 0.57
CA SER A 119 -1.64 15.83 1.58
C SER A 119 -0.40 15.14 0.97
N PHE A 120 -0.51 14.59 -0.23
CA PHE A 120 0.64 13.97 -0.92
C PHE A 120 1.61 14.99 -1.52
N ALA A 121 1.15 16.20 -1.85
CA ALA A 121 1.98 17.27 -2.39
C ALA A 121 3.07 17.71 -1.40
N VAL A 122 2.88 17.53 -0.10
CA VAL A 122 3.94 17.82 0.91
C VAL A 122 5.22 17.00 0.67
N PHE A 123 5.12 15.82 0.06
CA PHE A 123 6.29 15.02 -0.31
C PHE A 123 7.09 15.63 -1.47
N TYR A 124 6.45 16.48 -2.28
CA TYR A 124 7.18 17.28 -3.27
C TYR A 124 8.12 18.28 -2.59
N ASP A 125 7.69 18.90 -1.49
CA ASP A 125 8.53 19.83 -0.73
C ASP A 125 9.79 19.11 -0.24
N VAL A 126 9.64 17.90 0.34
CA VAL A 126 10.77 17.07 0.77
C VAL A 126 11.74 16.79 -0.39
N LEU A 127 11.21 16.38 -1.54
CA LEU A 127 12.02 16.05 -2.72
C LEU A 127 12.72 17.27 -3.33
N THR A 128 12.21 18.48 -3.08
CA THR A 128 12.79 19.74 -3.59
C THR A 128 13.61 20.50 -2.55
N GLY A 129 13.80 19.93 -1.36
CA GLY A 129 14.53 20.58 -0.28
C GLY A 129 13.76 21.79 0.27
N VAL A 130 12.43 21.73 0.29
CA VAL A 130 11.55 22.67 1.00
C VAL A 130 11.03 21.98 2.26
N SER A 131 10.93 22.73 3.37
CA SER A 131 10.48 22.16 4.65
C SER A 131 9.02 21.73 4.55
N PRO A 132 8.71 20.43 4.65
CA PRO A 132 7.32 19.98 4.63
C PRO A 132 6.60 20.41 5.90
N ARG A 133 5.30 20.73 5.78
CA ARG A 133 4.42 20.96 6.93
C ARG A 133 3.49 19.76 7.10
N LEU A 134 3.86 18.85 8.00
CA LEU A 134 3.08 17.64 8.31
C LEU A 134 2.34 17.83 9.63
N TRP A 135 1.16 18.48 9.65
CA TRP A 135 0.39 18.65 10.90
C TRP A 135 0.39 17.35 11.75
N PRO A 136 0.72 17.38 13.06
CA PRO A 136 1.05 18.55 13.89
C PRO A 136 2.53 18.93 13.83
N LEU A 137 3.32 18.07 13.23
CA LEU A 137 4.77 18.14 13.16
C LEU A 137 5.21 19.25 12.22
N GLN A 138 5.88 20.24 12.80
CA GLN A 138 6.70 21.20 12.08
C GLN A 138 8.14 20.78 12.29
N LEU A 139 8.69 20.08 11.30
CA LEU A 139 10.08 19.66 11.29
C LEU A 139 10.82 20.57 10.32
N GLU A 140 11.87 21.23 10.80
CA GLU A 140 12.70 22.15 10.02
C GLU A 140 13.45 21.44 8.88
N LEU A 141 13.74 22.15 7.79
CA LEU A 141 14.38 21.57 6.61
C LEU A 141 15.73 20.88 6.90
N PRO A 142 16.65 21.44 7.72
CA PRO A 142 17.91 20.78 8.05
C PRO A 142 17.71 19.40 8.67
N PHE A 143 16.60 19.19 9.40
CA PHE A 143 16.24 17.89 9.94
C PHE A 143 15.90 16.90 8.81
N TRP A 144 15.05 17.27 7.86
CA TRP A 144 14.73 16.41 6.71
C TRP A 144 15.95 16.09 5.85
N SER A 145 16.78 17.09 5.54
CA SER A 145 17.97 16.90 4.72
C SER A 145 18.99 15.96 5.39
N LYS A 146 19.22 16.10 6.70
CA LYS A 146 20.09 15.20 7.48
C LYS A 146 19.59 13.76 7.42
N HIS A 147 18.27 13.54 7.56
CA HIS A 147 17.68 12.20 7.52
C HIS A 147 17.65 11.60 6.13
N ALA A 148 17.33 12.39 5.11
CA ALA A 148 17.37 11.96 3.72
C ALA A 148 18.77 11.50 3.31
N ALA A 149 19.83 12.17 3.81
CA ALA A 149 21.20 11.76 3.60
C ALA A 149 21.56 10.48 4.36
N ALA A 150 21.04 10.29 5.58
CA ALA A 150 21.31 9.11 6.40
C ALA A 150 20.53 7.86 5.96
N GLN A 151 19.37 8.02 5.31
CA GLN A 151 18.47 6.94 4.91
C GLN A 151 18.00 7.10 3.45
N PRO A 152 18.80 6.67 2.46
CA PRO A 152 18.44 6.78 1.05
C PRO A 152 17.11 6.09 0.68
N SER A 153 16.75 5.02 1.39
CA SER A 153 15.47 4.32 1.24
C SER A 153 14.26 5.21 1.55
N MET A 154 14.40 6.20 2.45
CA MET A 154 13.34 7.14 2.78
C MET A 154 12.99 8.02 1.57
N LEU A 155 13.98 8.50 0.82
CA LEU A 155 13.73 9.30 -0.39
C LEU A 155 13.02 8.48 -1.46
N SER A 156 13.43 7.23 -1.68
CA SER A 156 12.74 6.32 -2.59
C SER A 156 11.30 6.06 -2.16
N PHE A 157 11.06 5.89 -0.86
CA PHE A 157 9.72 5.73 -0.31
C PHE A 157 8.84 6.98 -0.49
N VAL A 158 9.35 8.16 -0.15
CA VAL A 158 8.68 9.45 -0.33
C VAL A 158 8.34 9.69 -1.81
N GLN A 159 9.28 9.39 -2.71
CA GLN A 159 9.03 9.47 -4.15
C GLN A 159 7.96 8.48 -4.60
N ALA A 160 7.99 7.24 -4.12
CA ALA A 160 6.99 6.23 -4.44
C ALA A 160 5.61 6.67 -3.99
N VAL A 161 5.46 7.17 -2.76
CA VAL A 161 4.21 7.72 -2.24
C VAL A 161 3.72 8.87 -3.10
N TYR A 162 4.58 9.87 -3.36
CA TYR A 162 4.21 11.03 -4.16
C TYR A 162 3.65 10.63 -5.53
N VAL A 163 4.31 9.70 -6.23
CA VAL A 163 3.87 9.23 -7.55
C VAL A 163 2.62 8.36 -7.45
N ILE A 164 2.65 7.31 -6.63
CA ILE A 164 1.62 6.27 -6.60
C ILE A 164 0.33 6.84 -6.01
N ASP A 165 0.40 7.46 -4.83
CA ASP A 165 -0.81 7.87 -4.12
C ASP A 165 -1.47 9.12 -4.74
N SER A 166 -0.69 10.03 -5.35
CA SER A 166 -1.27 11.12 -6.15
C SER A 166 -1.96 10.58 -7.41
N THR A 167 -1.31 9.68 -8.15
CA THR A 167 -1.89 9.07 -9.36
C THR A 167 -3.18 8.30 -9.03
N LYS A 168 -3.17 7.48 -7.96
CA LYS A 168 -4.37 6.78 -7.48
C LYS A 168 -5.49 7.75 -7.07
N SER A 169 -5.15 8.94 -6.56
CA SER A 169 -6.14 9.98 -6.23
C SER A 169 -6.79 10.56 -7.49
N TYR A 170 -6.01 10.85 -8.54
CA TYR A 170 -6.56 11.23 -9.84
C TYR A 170 -7.44 10.14 -10.46
N PHE A 171 -7.01 8.87 -10.40
CA PHE A 171 -7.81 7.75 -10.90
C PHE A 171 -9.13 7.60 -10.14
N ALA A 172 -9.11 7.73 -8.81
CA ALA A 172 -10.32 7.70 -7.99
C ALA A 172 -11.28 8.87 -8.31
N ALA A 173 -10.72 10.05 -8.61
CA ALA A 173 -11.47 11.23 -9.06
C ALA A 173 -11.95 11.14 -10.52
N ARG A 174 -11.54 10.09 -11.27
CA ARG A 174 -11.75 9.95 -12.72
C ARG A 174 -11.15 11.09 -13.56
N ASP A 175 -10.13 11.78 -13.04
CA ASP A 175 -9.42 12.86 -13.72
C ASP A 175 -8.12 12.33 -14.36
N LEU A 176 -8.27 11.58 -15.47
CA LEU A 176 -7.15 10.96 -16.17
C LEU A 176 -6.22 12.01 -16.83
N GLU A 177 -6.77 13.12 -17.30
CA GLU A 177 -5.98 14.22 -17.85
C GLU A 177 -5.18 14.94 -16.76
N GLY A 178 -5.73 15.11 -15.57
CA GLY A 178 -5.00 15.56 -14.39
C GLY A 178 -3.85 14.65 -14.03
N ALA A 179 -4.06 13.33 -14.05
CA ALA A 179 -2.99 12.34 -13.87
C ALA A 179 -1.88 12.51 -14.91
N ALA A 180 -2.22 12.67 -16.20
CA ALA A 180 -1.25 12.87 -17.27
C ALA A 180 -0.40 14.13 -17.06
N ARG A 181 -1.04 15.27 -16.76
CA ARG A 181 -0.35 16.54 -16.44
C ARG A 181 0.54 16.41 -15.19
N PHE A 182 0.07 15.70 -14.16
CA PHE A 182 0.85 15.43 -12.96
C PHE A 182 2.12 14.62 -13.26
N ILE A 183 1.99 13.55 -14.04
CA ILE A 183 3.11 12.68 -14.44
C ILE A 183 4.11 13.45 -15.29
N GLN A 184 3.65 14.22 -16.27
CA GLN A 184 4.51 15.06 -17.11
C GLN A 184 5.34 16.04 -16.26
N ARG A 185 4.69 16.83 -15.40
CA ARG A 185 5.38 17.77 -14.49
C ARG A 185 6.36 17.08 -13.55
N THR A 186 6.06 15.84 -13.16
CA THR A 186 6.97 15.04 -12.31
C THR A 186 8.19 14.57 -13.11
N ARG A 187 8.05 14.23 -14.39
CA ARG A 187 9.16 13.83 -15.28
C ARG A 187 10.12 14.94 -15.63
N GLU A 188 9.63 16.17 -15.73
CA GLU A 188 10.45 17.37 -16.01
C GLU A 188 11.50 17.65 -14.92
N ARG A 189 11.47 16.90 -13.81
CA ARG A 189 12.39 17.06 -12.68
C ARG A 189 13.66 16.22 -12.87
N PRO A 190 14.86 16.80 -12.64
CA PRO A 190 16.13 16.10 -12.81
C PRO A 190 16.23 14.76 -12.07
N GLN A 191 15.70 14.69 -10.85
CA GLN A 191 15.78 13.52 -9.97
C GLN A 191 14.74 12.42 -10.30
N SER A 192 13.80 12.68 -11.21
CA SER A 192 12.67 11.79 -11.52
C SER A 192 12.71 11.18 -12.93
N ALA A 193 13.73 11.50 -13.72
CA ALA A 193 13.77 11.17 -15.15
C ALA A 193 13.73 9.65 -15.48
N SER A 194 14.16 8.78 -14.56
CA SER A 194 14.18 7.32 -14.76
C SER A 194 13.63 6.58 -13.55
N SER A 195 12.32 6.66 -13.35
CA SER A 195 11.60 5.85 -12.35
C SER A 195 10.64 4.90 -13.05
N LEU A 196 10.80 3.60 -12.78
CA LEU A 196 9.89 2.57 -13.26
C LEU A 196 8.45 2.80 -12.76
N LEU A 197 8.27 3.37 -11.56
CA LEU A 197 6.94 3.72 -11.04
C LEU A 197 6.28 4.83 -11.86
N LEU A 198 7.06 5.80 -12.36
CA LEU A 198 6.54 6.82 -13.28
C LEU A 198 6.20 6.24 -14.64
N ASP A 199 7.01 5.30 -15.14
CA ASP A 199 6.68 4.60 -16.39
C ASP A 199 5.42 3.74 -16.23
N GLU A 200 5.22 3.07 -15.09
CA GLU A 200 3.97 2.36 -14.82
C GLU A 200 2.77 3.32 -14.68
N ALA A 201 2.91 4.43 -13.95
CA ALA A 201 1.86 5.45 -13.81
C ALA A 201 1.44 6.02 -15.18
N GLU A 202 2.43 6.39 -16.01
CA GLU A 202 2.22 6.93 -17.35
C GLU A 202 1.56 5.90 -18.26
N PHE A 203 2.03 4.65 -18.20
CA PHE A 203 1.43 3.53 -18.96
C PHE A 203 -0.05 3.41 -18.67
N ILE A 204 -0.41 3.28 -17.39
CA ILE A 204 -1.80 3.07 -16.96
C ILE A 204 -2.66 4.26 -17.37
N THR A 205 -2.13 5.47 -17.24
CA THR A 205 -2.83 6.71 -17.62
C THR A 205 -3.07 6.79 -19.13
N LEU A 206 -2.04 6.59 -19.95
CA LEU A 206 -2.13 6.62 -21.41
C LEU A 206 -3.07 5.53 -21.93
N PHE A 207 -2.99 4.33 -21.38
CA PHE A 207 -3.89 3.23 -21.73
C PHE A 207 -5.36 3.61 -21.47
N LYS A 208 -5.66 4.17 -20.29
CA LYS A 208 -7.04 4.57 -19.93
C LYS A 208 -7.55 5.76 -20.73
N LEU A 209 -6.66 6.61 -21.26
CA LEU A 209 -6.99 7.67 -22.20
C LEU A 209 -7.16 7.17 -23.65
N GLY A 210 -6.95 5.88 -23.92
CA GLY A 210 -7.00 5.31 -25.27
C GLY A 210 -5.77 5.62 -26.14
N ARG A 211 -4.70 6.17 -25.56
CA ARG A 211 -3.45 6.54 -26.25
C ARG A 211 -2.52 5.33 -26.35
N HIS A 212 -3.01 4.27 -26.99
CA HIS A 212 -2.38 2.94 -27.00
C HIS A 212 -1.00 2.92 -27.69
N GLU A 213 -0.79 3.70 -28.75
CA GLU A 213 0.50 3.78 -29.44
C GLU A 213 1.60 4.34 -28.53
N GLU A 214 1.29 5.41 -27.80
CA GLU A 214 2.20 6.04 -26.84
C GLU A 214 2.46 5.11 -25.65
N ALA A 215 1.42 4.44 -25.15
CA ALA A 215 1.56 3.44 -24.11
C ALA A 215 2.44 2.26 -24.57
N MET A 216 2.37 1.86 -25.85
CA MET A 216 3.22 0.80 -26.41
C MET A 216 4.68 1.25 -26.47
N ALA A 217 4.94 2.46 -27.00
CA ALA A 217 6.29 3.03 -27.08
C ALA A 217 6.94 3.11 -25.69
N LEU A 218 6.14 3.38 -24.64
CA LEU A 218 6.62 3.42 -23.27
C LEU A 218 7.17 2.08 -22.77
N THR A 219 6.65 0.96 -23.25
CA THR A 219 7.14 -0.38 -22.88
C THR A 219 8.56 -0.67 -23.41
N GLU A 220 9.03 0.10 -24.39
CA GLU A 220 10.39 -0.06 -24.94
C GLU A 220 11.46 0.72 -24.17
N LYS A 221 11.09 1.52 -23.16
CA LYS A 221 12.06 2.24 -22.30
C LYS A 221 12.98 1.28 -21.54
N ALA A 222 14.25 1.67 -21.37
CA ALA A 222 15.27 0.87 -20.69
C ALA A 222 15.00 0.66 -19.18
N SER A 223 14.22 1.52 -18.55
CA SER A 223 13.82 1.43 -17.14
C SER A 223 13.13 0.10 -16.78
N TRP A 224 12.31 -0.45 -17.67
CA TRP A 224 11.68 -1.76 -17.51
C TRP A 224 12.69 -2.91 -17.39
N GLN A 225 13.88 -2.75 -17.99
CA GLN A 225 14.92 -3.78 -17.96
C GLN A 225 15.78 -3.71 -16.69
N ARG A 226 15.96 -2.50 -16.14
CA ARG A 226 16.80 -2.25 -14.95
C ARG A 226 16.24 -2.88 -13.67
N TYR A 227 14.93 -3.09 -13.62
CA TYR A 227 14.24 -3.63 -12.44
C TYR A 227 14.12 -5.16 -12.43
N GLY A 228 15.07 -5.82 -13.10
CA GLY A 228 15.22 -7.26 -13.09
C GLY A 228 14.03 -8.01 -13.68
N PHE A 229 13.66 -9.10 -13.00
CA PHE A 229 12.63 -10.03 -13.48
C PHE A 229 11.22 -9.43 -13.40
N HIS A 230 10.85 -8.77 -12.29
CA HIS A 230 9.51 -8.19 -12.10
C HIS A 230 9.17 -7.09 -13.11
N GLY A 231 10.10 -6.16 -13.37
CA GLY A 231 9.89 -5.11 -14.37
C GLY A 231 9.62 -5.68 -15.77
N LYS A 232 10.34 -6.76 -16.15
CA LYS A 232 10.12 -7.45 -17.42
C LYS A 232 8.76 -8.14 -17.49
N LEU A 233 8.32 -8.80 -16.41
CA LEU A 233 7.02 -9.46 -16.36
C LEU A 233 5.86 -8.48 -16.50
N VAL A 234 5.90 -7.39 -15.75
CA VAL A 234 4.87 -6.34 -15.79
C VAL A 234 4.82 -5.72 -17.18
N ARG A 235 5.98 -5.35 -17.75
CA ARG A 235 6.09 -4.85 -19.11
C ARG A 235 5.43 -5.76 -20.14
N VAL A 236 5.74 -7.06 -20.14
CA VAL A 236 5.19 -7.99 -21.14
C VAL A 236 3.68 -8.16 -20.96
N THR A 237 3.18 -8.17 -19.73
CA THR A 237 1.73 -8.25 -19.44
C THR A 237 0.99 -7.03 -20.00
N TYR A 238 1.57 -5.85 -19.80
CA TYR A 238 1.08 -4.60 -20.38
C TYR A 238 1.10 -4.58 -21.91
N ARG A 239 2.11 -5.18 -22.55
CA ARG A 239 2.13 -5.35 -24.00
C ARG A 239 1.00 -6.25 -24.50
N VAL A 240 0.69 -7.34 -23.79
CA VAL A 240 -0.47 -8.20 -24.13
C VAL A 240 -1.76 -7.38 -24.06
N ALA A 241 -1.96 -6.61 -22.99
CA ALA A 241 -3.14 -5.76 -22.82
C ALA A 241 -3.30 -4.72 -23.95
N ILE A 242 -2.22 -4.04 -24.35
CA ILE A 242 -2.27 -3.08 -25.47
C ILE A 242 -2.54 -3.77 -26.79
N LEU A 243 -1.85 -4.87 -27.12
CA LEU A 243 -2.07 -5.57 -28.38
C LEU A 243 -3.53 -5.97 -28.53
N ALA A 244 -4.15 -6.45 -27.45
CA ALA A 244 -5.57 -6.77 -27.43
C ALA A 244 -6.46 -5.54 -27.62
N ALA A 245 -6.20 -4.46 -26.87
CA ALA A 245 -6.98 -3.22 -26.96
C ALA A 245 -6.85 -2.50 -28.31
N SER A 246 -5.74 -2.69 -29.02
CA SER A 246 -5.50 -2.17 -30.37
C SER A 246 -5.99 -3.09 -31.50
N GLY A 247 -6.65 -4.22 -31.18
CA GLY A 247 -7.23 -5.14 -32.17
C GLY A 247 -6.28 -6.22 -32.70
N SER A 248 -5.01 -6.24 -32.26
CA SER A 248 -4.01 -7.27 -32.59
C SER A 248 -4.18 -8.52 -31.72
N VAL A 249 -5.39 -9.10 -31.72
CA VAL A 249 -5.82 -10.15 -30.77
C VAL A 249 -4.96 -11.41 -30.86
N ASP A 250 -4.60 -11.86 -32.06
CA ASP A 250 -3.79 -13.09 -32.23
C ASP A 250 -2.36 -12.91 -31.70
N ALA A 251 -1.75 -11.74 -31.94
CA ALA A 251 -0.46 -11.39 -31.38
C ALA A 251 -0.51 -11.30 -29.84
N ALA A 252 -1.59 -10.73 -29.30
CA ALA A 252 -1.83 -10.67 -27.86
C ALA A 252 -1.95 -12.09 -27.27
N ARG A 253 -2.71 -12.99 -27.91
CA ARG A 253 -2.87 -14.39 -27.49
C ARG A 253 -1.55 -15.13 -27.50
N GLN A 254 -0.79 -15.04 -28.59
CA GLN A 254 0.51 -15.71 -28.71
C GLN A 254 1.48 -15.23 -27.62
N LEU A 255 1.58 -13.92 -27.40
CA LEU A 255 2.44 -13.36 -26.36
C LEU A 255 1.96 -13.73 -24.95
N GLY A 256 0.64 -13.75 -24.72
CA GLY A 256 0.02 -14.16 -23.47
C GLY A 256 0.33 -15.62 -23.11
N LEU A 257 0.20 -16.54 -24.07
CA LEU A 257 0.55 -17.96 -23.88
C LEU A 257 2.03 -18.13 -23.52
N GLN A 258 2.93 -17.51 -24.28
CA GLN A 258 4.38 -17.56 -24.01
C GLN A 258 4.73 -17.03 -22.61
N LEU A 259 4.06 -15.94 -22.19
CA LEU A 259 4.23 -15.38 -20.86
C LEU A 259 3.73 -16.35 -19.78
N ALA A 260 2.52 -16.90 -19.93
CA ALA A 260 1.94 -17.85 -18.99
C ALA A 260 2.81 -19.12 -18.84
N GLU A 261 3.30 -19.67 -19.95
CA GLU A 261 4.22 -20.82 -19.94
C GLU A 261 5.52 -20.55 -19.20
N ARG A 262 6.03 -19.32 -19.26
CA ARG A 262 7.27 -18.94 -18.56
C ARG A 262 7.05 -18.70 -17.07
N VAL A 263 5.95 -18.03 -16.72
CA VAL A 263 5.63 -17.62 -15.35
C VAL A 263 5.21 -18.81 -14.50
N LEU A 264 4.43 -19.73 -15.07
CA LEU A 264 3.80 -20.83 -14.35
C LEU A 264 4.71 -22.07 -14.22
N LYS A 265 6.01 -21.93 -14.50
CA LYS A 265 7.00 -22.98 -14.20
C LYS A 265 7.29 -23.02 -12.69
N PRO A 266 7.53 -24.20 -12.09
CA PRO A 266 7.75 -24.35 -10.65
C PRO A 266 8.89 -23.48 -10.09
N GLU A 267 9.93 -23.21 -10.87
CA GLU A 267 11.08 -22.38 -10.48
C GLU A 267 10.87 -20.88 -10.74
N GLY A 268 9.75 -20.50 -11.35
CA GLY A 268 9.58 -19.20 -12.02
C GLY A 268 9.24 -18.02 -11.12
N LEU A 269 8.67 -18.23 -9.93
CA LEU A 269 8.20 -17.14 -9.07
C LEU A 269 8.54 -17.38 -7.59
N PRO A 270 9.12 -16.39 -6.88
CA PRO A 270 9.29 -16.47 -5.44
C PRO A 270 7.91 -16.38 -4.76
N PRO A 271 7.42 -17.44 -4.10
CA PRO A 271 6.05 -17.48 -3.56
C PRO A 271 5.81 -16.48 -2.42
N LYS A 272 6.88 -15.87 -1.88
CA LYS A 272 6.82 -14.98 -0.72
C LYS A 272 6.74 -13.48 -1.08
N ASP A 273 6.75 -13.11 -2.35
CA ASP A 273 6.64 -11.71 -2.76
C ASP A 273 5.19 -11.33 -3.05
N GLN A 274 4.62 -10.40 -2.29
CA GLN A 274 3.25 -9.91 -2.49
C GLN A 274 2.99 -9.31 -3.88
N ARG A 275 4.02 -8.80 -4.56
CA ARG A 275 3.89 -8.31 -5.94
C ARG A 275 3.49 -9.43 -6.89
N VAL A 276 3.96 -10.65 -6.63
CA VAL A 276 3.62 -11.85 -7.43
C VAL A 276 2.13 -12.13 -7.37
N LEU A 277 1.46 -11.97 -6.22
CA LEU A 277 0.02 -12.19 -6.12
C LEU A 277 -0.78 -11.27 -7.04
N ARG A 278 -0.51 -9.96 -7.00
CA ARG A 278 -1.18 -8.99 -7.88
C ARG A 278 -0.86 -9.25 -9.35
N TYR A 279 0.40 -9.56 -9.62
CA TYR A 279 0.84 -9.92 -10.95
C TYR A 279 0.06 -11.13 -11.50
N LEU A 280 -0.03 -12.22 -10.74
CA LEU A 280 -0.75 -13.43 -11.14
C LEU A 280 -2.25 -13.19 -11.31
N TYR A 281 -2.85 -12.38 -10.42
CA TYR A 281 -4.25 -11.98 -10.52
C TYR A 281 -4.51 -11.26 -11.84
N TYR A 282 -3.71 -10.24 -12.12
CA TYR A 282 -3.86 -9.40 -13.30
C TYR A 282 -3.46 -10.12 -14.59
N LEU A 283 -2.42 -10.95 -14.56
CA LEU A 283 -2.07 -11.83 -15.68
C LEU A 283 -3.27 -12.70 -16.07
N GLY A 284 -3.95 -13.32 -15.10
CA GLY A 284 -5.15 -14.09 -15.39
C GLY A 284 -6.29 -13.24 -15.97
N GLN A 285 -6.49 -12.00 -15.50
CA GLN A 285 -7.48 -11.09 -16.10
C GLN A 285 -7.17 -10.77 -17.57
N VAL A 286 -5.91 -10.48 -17.88
CA VAL A 286 -5.49 -10.20 -19.26
C VAL A 286 -5.64 -11.44 -20.13
N LEU A 287 -5.20 -12.62 -19.65
CA LEU A 287 -5.34 -13.89 -20.37
C LEU A 287 -6.81 -14.21 -20.66
N GLN A 288 -7.70 -14.04 -19.68
CA GLN A 288 -9.14 -14.21 -19.88
C GLN A 288 -9.67 -13.24 -20.93
N GLY A 289 -9.28 -11.96 -20.83
CA GLY A 289 -9.72 -10.90 -21.74
C GLY A 289 -9.27 -11.10 -23.19
N VAL A 290 -8.16 -11.82 -23.42
CA VAL A 290 -7.72 -12.20 -24.78
C VAL A 290 -8.24 -13.57 -25.22
N GLY A 291 -9.13 -14.20 -24.45
CA GLY A 291 -9.73 -15.49 -24.80
C GLY A 291 -8.83 -16.70 -24.57
N LEU A 292 -8.04 -16.68 -23.49
CA LEU A 292 -7.20 -17.79 -23.02
C LEU A 292 -7.63 -18.28 -21.62
N PRO A 293 -8.87 -18.79 -21.45
CA PRO A 293 -9.44 -19.09 -20.14
C PRO A 293 -8.68 -20.17 -19.37
N GLU A 294 -8.13 -21.19 -20.04
CA GLU A 294 -7.34 -22.23 -19.39
C GLU A 294 -6.03 -21.68 -18.80
N ALA A 295 -5.35 -20.79 -19.53
CA ALA A 295 -4.15 -20.14 -19.05
C ALA A 295 -4.46 -19.15 -17.91
N ALA A 296 -5.59 -18.44 -17.99
CA ALA A 296 -6.09 -17.59 -16.93
C ALA A 296 -6.35 -18.38 -15.64
N ALA A 297 -7.08 -19.50 -15.73
CA ALA A 297 -7.38 -20.39 -14.62
C ALA A 297 -6.11 -20.88 -13.94
N ARG A 298 -5.10 -21.33 -14.71
CA ARG A 298 -3.81 -21.74 -14.16
C ARG A 298 -3.09 -20.61 -13.40
N SER A 299 -3.12 -19.39 -13.91
CA SER A 299 -2.54 -18.22 -13.23
C SER A 299 -3.25 -17.93 -11.91
N TRP A 300 -4.59 -17.98 -11.91
CA TRP A 300 -5.37 -17.75 -10.70
C TRP A 300 -5.24 -18.86 -9.67
N LEU A 301 -5.14 -20.13 -10.08
CA LEU A 301 -4.85 -21.26 -9.18
C LEU A 301 -3.46 -21.12 -8.54
N ALA A 302 -2.44 -20.74 -9.31
CA ALA A 302 -1.11 -20.46 -8.78
C ALA A 302 -1.13 -19.30 -7.76
N GLY A 303 -1.89 -18.25 -8.08
CA GLY A 303 -2.10 -17.12 -7.19
C GLY A 303 -2.83 -17.50 -5.90
N LEU A 304 -3.91 -18.27 -6.01
CA LEU A 304 -4.70 -18.78 -4.89
C LEU A 304 -3.83 -19.59 -3.92
N ALA A 305 -3.03 -20.52 -4.44
CA ALA A 305 -2.09 -21.29 -3.63
C ALA A 305 -1.07 -20.40 -2.90
N ALA A 306 -0.57 -19.35 -3.54
CA ALA A 306 0.34 -18.40 -2.91
C ALA A 306 -0.36 -17.54 -1.83
N THR A 307 -1.65 -17.22 -1.98
CA THR A 307 -2.41 -16.48 -0.95
C THR A 307 -2.58 -17.26 0.34
N HIS A 308 -2.61 -18.60 0.31
CA HIS A 308 -2.65 -19.41 1.52
C HIS A 308 -1.38 -19.25 2.36
N GLN A 309 -0.22 -19.05 1.72
CA GLN A 309 1.05 -18.86 2.42
C GLN A 309 1.24 -17.44 2.95
N LEU A 310 0.76 -16.44 2.21
CA LEU A 310 0.91 -15.02 2.54
C LEU A 310 -0.24 -14.46 3.39
N GLU A 311 -1.30 -15.24 3.58
CA GLU A 311 -2.52 -14.86 4.31
C GLU A 311 -3.12 -13.54 3.80
N ASP A 312 -3.25 -13.35 2.47
CA ASP A 312 -3.94 -12.16 1.91
C ASP A 312 -5.39 -12.48 1.56
N VAL A 313 -6.30 -12.20 2.49
CA VAL A 313 -7.74 -12.52 2.38
C VAL A 313 -8.40 -11.82 1.18
N PRO A 314 -8.20 -10.50 0.93
CA PRO A 314 -8.80 -9.86 -0.23
C PRO A 314 -8.35 -10.42 -1.58
N LEU A 315 -7.05 -10.72 -1.76
CA LEU A 315 -6.60 -11.34 -3.02
C LEU A 315 -7.07 -12.78 -3.14
N ARG A 316 -7.10 -13.54 -2.03
CA ARG A 316 -7.68 -14.89 -2.01
C ARG A 316 -9.12 -14.87 -2.53
N MET A 317 -9.94 -13.94 -2.04
CA MET A 317 -11.31 -13.74 -2.53
C MET A 317 -11.34 -13.41 -4.02
N SER A 318 -10.51 -12.47 -4.46
CA SER A 318 -10.43 -12.08 -5.88
C SER A 318 -10.06 -13.25 -6.81
N PHE A 319 -9.16 -14.14 -6.40
CA PHE A 319 -8.84 -15.36 -7.15
C PHE A 319 -10.01 -16.34 -7.20
N LEU A 320 -10.67 -16.61 -6.06
CA LEU A 320 -11.84 -17.49 -5.99
C LEU A 320 -12.96 -16.98 -6.90
N ASP A 321 -13.29 -15.69 -6.83
CA ASP A 321 -14.33 -15.08 -7.65
C ASP A 321 -14.01 -15.18 -9.15
N SER A 322 -12.75 -14.99 -9.51
CA SER A 322 -12.33 -15.03 -10.92
C SER A 322 -12.36 -16.46 -11.47
N LEU A 323 -11.97 -17.45 -10.66
CA LEU A 323 -12.08 -18.86 -11.02
C LEU A 323 -13.56 -19.29 -11.15
N LEU A 324 -14.42 -18.89 -10.21
CA LEU A 324 -15.84 -19.24 -10.21
C LEU A 324 -16.63 -18.55 -11.33
N ALA A 325 -16.13 -17.42 -11.84
CA ALA A 325 -16.70 -16.71 -12.99
C ALA A 325 -16.37 -17.34 -14.35
N LEU A 326 -15.53 -18.38 -14.40
CA LEU A 326 -15.30 -19.15 -15.63
C LEU A 326 -16.54 -19.97 -16.02
N ASP A 327 -16.72 -20.25 -17.32
CA ASP A 327 -17.84 -21.07 -17.80
C ASP A 327 -17.79 -22.50 -17.23
N ALA A 328 -16.59 -23.05 -17.09
CA ALA A 328 -16.32 -24.35 -16.48
C ALA A 328 -15.20 -24.23 -15.42
N PRO A 329 -15.52 -23.77 -14.19
CA PRO A 329 -14.54 -23.64 -13.13
C PRO A 329 -13.96 -25.02 -12.75
N PRO A 330 -12.63 -25.14 -12.58
CA PRO A 330 -12.06 -26.36 -12.04
C PRO A 330 -12.50 -26.53 -10.58
N ALA A 331 -12.96 -27.72 -10.19
CA ALA A 331 -13.32 -28.01 -8.79
C ALA A 331 -14.32 -26.98 -8.20
N ARG A 332 -15.42 -26.72 -8.93
CA ARG A 332 -16.39 -25.66 -8.57
C ARG A 332 -16.89 -25.80 -7.13
N GLU A 333 -17.29 -27.00 -6.71
CA GLU A 333 -17.84 -27.23 -5.37
C GLU A 333 -16.82 -26.89 -4.28
N GLU A 334 -15.55 -27.26 -4.46
CA GLU A 334 -14.48 -26.95 -3.53
C GLU A 334 -14.18 -25.44 -3.46
N LEU A 335 -14.16 -24.77 -4.62
CA LEU A 335 -13.95 -23.32 -4.70
C LEU A 335 -15.11 -22.54 -4.06
N GLU A 336 -16.36 -22.96 -4.26
CA GLU A 336 -17.54 -22.38 -3.64
C GLU A 336 -17.51 -22.57 -2.12
N ALA A 337 -17.19 -23.79 -1.65
CA ALA A 337 -17.07 -24.07 -0.23
C ALA A 337 -15.96 -23.23 0.43
N GLU A 338 -14.81 -23.04 -0.23
CA GLU A 338 -13.73 -22.18 0.26
C GLU A 338 -14.15 -20.71 0.31
N ARG A 339 -14.82 -20.20 -0.73
CA ARG A 339 -15.33 -18.82 -0.79
C ARG A 339 -16.34 -18.57 0.32
N ASP A 340 -17.30 -19.47 0.50
CA ASP A 340 -18.37 -19.33 1.48
C ASP A 340 -17.82 -19.39 2.91
N LEU A 341 -16.84 -20.26 3.17
CA LEU A 341 -16.08 -20.27 4.42
C LEU A 341 -15.39 -18.93 4.68
N LEU A 342 -14.71 -18.39 3.66
CA LEU A 342 -14.00 -17.12 3.77
C LEU A 342 -14.96 -15.94 4.02
N LEU A 343 -16.13 -15.93 3.36
CA LEU A 343 -17.17 -14.91 3.55
C LEU A 343 -17.80 -14.97 4.93
N ARG A 344 -18.07 -16.18 5.46
CA ARG A 344 -18.67 -16.38 6.79
C ARG A 344 -17.85 -15.72 7.90
N ASP A 345 -16.53 -15.83 7.79
CA ASP A 345 -15.60 -15.31 8.81
C ASP A 345 -15.01 -13.93 8.41
N CYS A 346 -15.50 -13.32 7.32
CA CYS A 346 -14.95 -12.11 6.75
C CYS A 346 -15.33 -10.86 7.55
N GLN A 347 -14.34 -10.02 7.85
CA GLN A 347 -14.55 -8.71 8.47
C GLN A 347 -14.11 -7.55 7.57
N TYR A 348 -13.71 -7.84 6.32
CA TYR A 348 -13.37 -6.84 5.32
C TYR A 348 -14.65 -6.26 4.72
N ALA A 349 -14.98 -5.03 5.11
CA ALA A 349 -16.19 -4.32 4.70
C ALA A 349 -16.37 -4.25 3.18
N SER A 350 -15.29 -4.00 2.46
CA SER A 350 -15.30 -3.90 1.00
C SER A 350 -15.62 -5.24 0.32
N LEU A 351 -15.14 -6.35 0.88
CA LEU A 351 -15.45 -7.69 0.35
C LEU A 351 -16.91 -8.02 0.62
N LEU A 352 -17.38 -7.90 1.88
CA LEU A 352 -18.78 -8.13 2.22
C LEU A 352 -19.73 -7.33 1.31
N LYS A 353 -19.47 -6.03 1.14
CA LYS A 353 -20.25 -5.17 0.25
C LYS A 353 -20.23 -5.65 -1.21
N ALA A 354 -19.08 -6.10 -1.73
CA ALA A 354 -18.97 -6.61 -3.09
C ALA A 354 -19.82 -7.88 -3.33
N HIS A 355 -20.07 -8.66 -2.28
CA HIS A 355 -20.93 -9.85 -2.31
C HIS A 355 -22.37 -9.58 -1.84
N GLY A 356 -22.78 -8.32 -1.72
CA GLY A 356 -24.14 -7.96 -1.26
C GLY A 356 -24.42 -8.31 0.21
N LEU A 357 -23.38 -8.58 1.00
CA LEU A 357 -23.47 -8.87 2.42
C LEU A 357 -23.29 -7.58 3.23
N SER A 358 -24.07 -7.43 4.29
CA SER A 358 -23.86 -6.38 5.29
C SER A 358 -22.77 -6.79 6.28
N LEU A 359 -22.00 -5.81 6.75
CA LEU A 359 -21.20 -5.98 7.97
C LEU A 359 -22.13 -6.35 9.13
N ASP A 360 -21.91 -7.53 9.72
CA ASP A 360 -22.58 -7.91 10.95
C ASP A 360 -22.30 -6.87 12.06
N PRO A 361 -23.33 -6.23 12.63
CA PRO A 361 -23.15 -5.31 13.76
C PRO A 361 -22.38 -5.94 14.93
N ALA A 362 -22.56 -7.24 15.19
CA ALA A 362 -21.85 -7.94 16.27
C ALA A 362 -20.36 -8.14 15.93
N GLY A 363 -20.03 -8.57 14.70
CA GLY A 363 -18.65 -8.59 14.20
C GLY A 363 -17.99 -7.20 14.20
N ASN A 364 -18.76 -6.14 13.96
CA ASN A 364 -18.28 -4.77 14.11
C ASN A 364 -18.04 -4.41 15.60
N ARG A 365 -18.68 -5.08 16.55
CA ARG A 365 -18.46 -4.88 18.00
C ARG A 365 -17.57 -5.94 18.64
N ASP A 366 -16.78 -6.68 17.85
CA ASP A 366 -15.86 -7.70 18.39
C ASP A 366 -14.90 -7.05 19.42
N PRO A 367 -14.91 -7.52 20.69
CA PRO A 367 -14.14 -6.91 21.78
C PRO A 367 -12.65 -6.80 21.50
N VAL A 368 -12.09 -7.65 20.63
CA VAL A 368 -10.65 -7.64 20.35
C VAL A 368 -10.17 -6.31 19.75
N PHE A 369 -11.00 -5.64 18.94
CA PHE A 369 -10.60 -4.39 18.30
C PHE A 369 -10.67 -3.22 19.27
N GLU A 370 -11.66 -3.24 20.17
CA GLU A 370 -11.79 -2.25 21.24
C GLU A 370 -10.63 -2.40 22.24
N GLN A 371 -10.31 -3.64 22.66
CA GLN A 371 -9.12 -3.94 23.49
C GLN A 371 -7.82 -3.47 22.83
N LEU A 372 -7.64 -3.72 21.52
CA LEU A 372 -6.46 -3.26 20.78
C LEU A 372 -6.35 -1.74 20.83
N ARG A 373 -7.44 -1.02 20.57
CA ARG A 373 -7.46 0.44 20.58
C ARG A 373 -7.16 1.00 21.97
N GLU A 374 -7.83 0.50 23.00
CA GLU A 374 -7.60 0.93 24.39
C GLU A 374 -6.15 0.71 24.81
N ARG A 375 -5.57 -0.45 24.46
CA ARG A 375 -4.17 -0.76 24.74
C ARG A 375 -3.23 0.18 23.99
N LEU A 376 -3.47 0.44 22.72
CA LEU A 376 -2.67 1.39 21.92
C LEU A 376 -2.71 2.80 22.50
N GLU A 377 -3.89 3.29 22.88
CA GLU A 377 -4.05 4.60 23.49
C GLU A 377 -3.35 4.71 24.86
N ALA A 378 -3.41 3.66 25.67
CA ALA A 378 -2.69 3.60 26.94
C ALA A 378 -1.17 3.58 26.74
N THR A 379 -0.67 2.72 25.86
CA THR A 379 0.77 2.58 25.61
C THR A 379 1.36 3.81 24.92
N ALA A 380 0.67 4.40 23.94
CA ALA A 380 1.12 5.62 23.27
C ALA A 380 1.24 6.81 24.25
N ARG A 381 0.28 6.95 25.18
CA ARG A 381 0.36 7.97 26.24
C ARG A 381 1.54 7.73 27.19
N ALA A 382 1.77 6.49 27.59
CA ALA A 382 2.89 6.14 28.46
C ALA A 382 4.25 6.37 27.80
N SER A 383 4.40 6.01 26.52
CA SER A 383 5.66 6.20 25.77
C SER A 383 5.95 7.66 25.43
N ALA A 384 4.96 8.55 25.45
CA ALA A 384 5.11 9.96 25.11
C ALA A 384 5.22 10.89 26.35
N ALA A 385 5.15 10.33 27.57
CA ALA A 385 5.30 11.11 28.79
C ALA A 385 6.78 11.54 28.96
N PRO A 386 7.06 12.78 29.37
CA PRO A 386 8.42 13.19 29.73
C PRO A 386 8.93 12.30 30.86
N ASP A 387 10.20 11.89 30.82
CA ASP A 387 10.82 11.14 31.91
C ASP A 387 10.77 11.98 33.19
N SER A 388 9.83 11.67 34.09
CA SER A 388 9.67 12.36 35.38
C SER A 388 10.88 12.21 36.31
N HIS A 389 11.86 11.38 35.93
CA HIS A 389 13.10 11.12 36.67
C HIS A 389 14.28 11.99 36.22
N ALA A 390 14.15 12.84 35.19
CA ALA A 390 15.25 13.67 34.71
C ALA A 390 15.36 15.06 35.39
N THR A 391 14.62 15.32 36.47
CA THR A 391 14.63 16.63 37.16
C THR A 391 15.29 16.65 38.55
N ASP A 392 15.87 15.54 39.01
CA ASP A 392 16.54 15.49 40.32
C ASP A 392 17.98 14.98 40.13
N ASP A 393 18.91 15.89 39.87
CA ASP A 393 20.32 15.85 40.31
C ASP A 393 21.21 16.78 39.45
N SER A 394 21.23 18.05 39.81
CA SER A 394 22.44 18.91 39.80
C SER A 394 22.12 20.36 40.19
N ALA A 395 21.38 20.56 41.29
CA ALA A 395 21.68 21.70 42.14
C ALA A 395 23.01 21.41 42.84
N GLY A 396 24.12 21.47 42.07
CA GLY A 396 25.46 21.47 42.60
C GLY A 396 25.59 22.65 43.55
N ALA A 397 25.68 22.36 44.85
CA ALA A 397 26.02 23.35 45.85
C ALA A 397 27.31 24.09 45.43
N PRO A 398 27.37 25.43 45.57
CA PRO A 398 28.58 26.18 45.26
C PRO A 398 29.73 25.69 46.13
N VAL A 399 30.82 25.24 45.49
CA VAL A 399 32.09 24.93 46.16
C VAL A 399 32.64 26.24 46.74
N PRO A 400 32.90 26.34 48.06
CA PRO A 400 33.51 27.53 48.63
C PRO A 400 34.99 27.60 48.21
N SER A 401 35.36 28.71 47.59
CA SER A 401 36.74 29.07 47.26
C SER A 401 37.56 29.23 48.54
N GLN A 402 38.51 28.32 48.79
CA GLN A 402 39.59 28.58 49.73
C GLN A 402 40.69 29.38 49.02
N VAL A 403 40.84 30.62 49.47
CA VAL A 403 42.03 31.44 49.28
C VAL A 403 43.04 30.98 50.34
N GLY A 404 44.24 30.62 49.89
CA GLY A 404 45.43 30.35 50.70
C GLY A 404 46.65 30.57 49.84
#